data_AF-A0A0B1TSV2-F1
#
_entry.id   AF-A0A0B1TSV2-F1
#
_cell.length_a   1.000
_cell.length_b   1.000
_cell.length_c   1.000
_cell.angle_alpha   90.00
_cell.angle_beta   90.00
_cell.angle_gamma   90.00
#
_symmetry.space_group_name_H-M   'P 1'
#
loop_
_entity.id
_entity.type
_entity.pdbx_description
1 polymer ?
#
loop_
_entity_poly.entity_id
_entity_poly.type
_entity_poly.pdbx_seq_one_letter_code
_entity_poly.pdbx_strand_id
1 'polypeptide(L)'
;MAVLIAIMQPLIALMRCQPDTGARPIFNWTHRIMGITGIFFALIAILIAANSFEGLWSDASWAFGIAIFYVVIAILTVVVLELLSYLASKAPNKTSSMEMRNRAQHRFDDSGNVISSPPKTVNKRPMYGTAAVYFIFVLFSLCIAALLIVMLSV
;
A
#
# COMPACT_ATOMS: atom_id res chain seq x y z
N MET A 1 18.67 -2.99 -9.70
CA MET A 1 18.43 -2.88 -8.24
C MET A 1 16.95 -2.94 -7.86
N ALA A 2 16.06 -2.17 -8.50
CA ALA A 2 14.62 -2.20 -8.19
C ALA A 2 13.98 -3.61 -8.25
N VAL A 3 14.30 -4.40 -9.30
CA VAL A 3 13.78 -5.77 -9.47
C VAL A 3 14.20 -6.70 -8.34
N LEU A 4 15.45 -6.62 -7.87
CA LEU A 4 15.94 -7.43 -6.75
C LEU A 4 15.18 -7.10 -5.46
N ILE A 5 14.96 -5.81 -5.20
CA ILE A 5 14.19 -5.36 -4.04
C ILE A 5 12.75 -5.85 -4.13
N ALA A 6 12.14 -5.83 -5.32
CA ALA A 6 10.78 -6.33 -5.53
C ALA A 6 10.65 -7.84 -5.26
N ILE A 7 11.66 -8.64 -5.62
CA ILE A 7 11.67 -10.09 -5.35
C ILE A 7 11.97 -10.39 -3.87
N MET A 8 12.86 -9.61 -3.23
CA MET A 8 13.18 -9.81 -1.81
C MET A 8 12.01 -9.47 -0.89
N GLN A 9 11.15 -8.51 -1.26
CA GLN A 9 10.00 -8.11 -0.44
C GLN A 9 9.08 -9.27 -0.02
N PRO A 10 8.54 -10.12 -0.92
CA PRO A 10 7.71 -11.24 -0.52
C PRO A 10 8.48 -12.30 0.29
N LEU A 11 9.76 -12.53 0.00
CA LEU A 11 10.59 -13.47 0.77
C LEU A 11 10.76 -13.00 2.22
N ILE A 12 11.02 -11.71 2.42
CA ILE A 12 11.13 -11.11 3.76
C ILE A 12 9.76 -11.15 4.45
N ALA A 13 8.66 -10.88 3.74
CA ALA A 13 7.30 -10.97 4.27
C ALA A 13 6.92 -12.40 4.73
N LEU A 14 7.44 -13.44 4.08
CA LEU A 14 7.26 -14.84 4.52
C LEU A 14 8.00 -15.13 5.83
N MET A 15 9.15 -14.49 6.06
CA MET A 15 9.93 -14.60 7.29
C MET A 15 9.41 -13.69 8.42
N ARG A 16 8.15 -13.22 8.35
CA ARG A 16 7.58 -12.32 9.36
C ARG A 16 7.63 -12.92 10.77
N CYS A 17 7.93 -12.09 11.76
CA CYS A 17 7.90 -12.48 13.16
C CYS A 17 6.48 -12.87 13.63
N GLN A 18 6.40 -13.72 14.66
CA GLN A 18 5.14 -14.10 15.31
C GLN A 18 4.40 -12.87 15.89
N PRO A 19 3.05 -12.88 15.87
CA PRO A 19 2.23 -11.72 16.20
C PRO A 19 2.43 -11.16 17.63
N ASP A 20 2.88 -11.98 18.58
CA ASP A 20 3.09 -11.59 19.99
C ASP A 20 4.50 -11.11 20.33
N THR A 21 5.37 -10.97 19.33
CA THR A 21 6.75 -10.49 19.55
C THR A 21 6.87 -8.99 19.36
N GLY A 22 7.56 -8.31 20.31
CA GLY A 22 7.85 -6.87 20.25
C GLY A 22 8.71 -6.43 19.04
N ALA A 23 9.24 -7.38 18.26
CA ALA A 23 9.99 -7.13 17.04
C ALA A 23 9.11 -6.80 15.81
N ARG A 24 7.79 -7.05 15.88
CA ARG A 24 6.86 -6.85 14.75
C ARG A 24 6.78 -5.40 14.23
N PRO A 25 6.81 -4.34 15.06
CA PRO A 25 6.85 -2.95 14.58
C PRO A 25 8.14 -2.65 13.81
N ILE A 26 9.28 -3.16 14.27
CA ILE A 26 10.59 -2.99 13.63
C ILE A 26 10.60 -3.68 12.27
N PHE A 27 10.15 -4.94 12.20
CA PHE A 27 10.02 -5.68 10.95
C PHE A 27 9.13 -4.94 9.93
N ASN A 28 7.96 -4.45 10.37
CA ASN A 28 7.04 -3.73 9.50
C ASN A 28 7.64 -2.42 8.99
N TRP A 29 8.38 -1.69 9.83
CA TRP A 29 9.06 -0.46 9.44
C TRP A 29 10.20 -0.72 8.43
N THR A 30 11.04 -1.71 8.70
CA THR A 30 12.10 -2.13 7.78
C THR A 30 11.53 -2.58 6.43
N HIS A 31 10.47 -3.40 6.44
CA HIS A 31 9.81 -3.86 5.23
C HIS A 31 9.23 -2.69 4.41
N ARG A 32 8.63 -1.69 5.08
CA ARG A 32 8.13 -0.47 4.42
C ARG A 32 9.23 0.36 3.78
N ILE A 33 10.32 0.63 4.50
CA ILE A 33 11.46 1.40 3.96
C ILE A 33 12.07 0.72 2.74
N MET A 34 12.19 -0.60 2.80
CA MET A 34 12.70 -1.37 1.68
C MET A 34 11.78 -1.27 0.46
N GLY A 35 10.46 -1.27 0.67
CA GLY A 35 9.49 -1.00 -0.38
C GLY A 35 9.66 0.38 -1.02
N ILE A 36 9.74 1.42 -0.20
CA ILE A 36 9.88 2.81 -0.66
C ILE A 36 11.18 3.02 -1.44
N THR A 37 12.29 2.48 -0.96
CA THR A 37 13.58 2.57 -1.67
C THR A 37 13.55 1.82 -3.00
N GLY A 38 12.88 0.66 -3.07
CA GLY A 38 12.64 -0.06 -4.31
C GLY A 38 11.86 0.76 -5.34
N ILE A 39 10.80 1.44 -4.92
CA ILE A 39 10.00 2.33 -5.77
C ILE A 39 10.86 3.51 -6.25
N PHE A 40 11.63 4.13 -5.37
CA PHE A 40 12.51 5.24 -5.74
C PHE A 40 13.52 4.84 -6.83
N PHE A 41 14.17 3.67 -6.69
CA PHE A 41 15.05 3.15 -7.73
C PHE A 41 14.31 2.83 -9.03
N ALA A 42 13.05 2.38 -8.97
CA ALA A 42 12.25 2.14 -10.17
C ALA A 42 11.91 3.45 -10.91
N LEU A 43 11.54 4.51 -10.18
CA LEU A 43 11.25 5.82 -10.78
C LEU A 43 12.49 6.42 -11.43
N ILE A 44 13.65 6.35 -10.78
CA ILE A 44 14.92 6.79 -11.38
C ILE A 44 15.22 5.99 -12.65
N ALA A 45 15.03 4.67 -12.64
CA ALA A 45 15.26 3.83 -13.81
C ALA A 45 14.35 4.21 -14.98
N ILE A 46 13.07 4.55 -14.71
CA ILE A 46 12.13 5.02 -15.74
C ILE A 46 12.59 6.35 -16.33
N LEU A 47 13.02 7.31 -15.50
CA LEU A 47 13.51 8.60 -15.97
C LEU A 47 14.81 8.47 -16.79
N ILE A 48 15.74 7.63 -16.33
CA ILE A 48 16.95 7.31 -17.09
C ILE A 48 16.59 6.67 -18.43
N ALA A 49 15.67 5.70 -18.44
CA ALA A 49 15.24 5.07 -19.69
C ALA A 49 14.61 6.09 -20.66
N ALA A 50 13.74 6.96 -20.16
CA ALA A 50 13.11 7.99 -20.99
C ALA A 50 14.13 8.98 -21.58
N ASN A 51 15.19 9.34 -20.84
CA ASN A 51 16.24 10.25 -21.29
C ASN A 51 17.35 9.58 -22.11
N SER A 52 17.66 8.31 -21.86
CA SER A 52 18.76 7.62 -22.55
C SER A 52 18.33 7.01 -23.89
N PHE A 53 17.03 6.73 -24.06
CA PHE A 53 16.50 6.09 -25.26
C PHE A 53 15.67 7.03 -26.13
N GLU A 54 16.05 8.31 -26.24
CA GLU A 54 15.30 9.31 -27.02
C GLU A 54 15.08 8.91 -28.49
N GLY A 55 16.05 8.22 -29.10
CA GLY A 55 15.95 7.75 -30.49
C GLY A 55 15.10 6.48 -30.71
N LEU A 56 14.53 5.91 -29.64
CA LEU A 56 13.74 4.67 -29.71
C LEU A 56 12.23 4.93 -29.76
N TRP A 57 11.82 6.18 -29.59
CA TRP A 57 10.41 6.59 -29.54
C TRP A 57 10.04 7.34 -30.80
N SER A 58 8.83 7.11 -31.32
CA SER A 58 8.28 7.90 -32.43
C SER A 58 8.27 9.41 -32.13
N ASP A 59 8.08 9.79 -30.86
CA ASP A 59 8.17 11.18 -30.36
C ASP A 59 8.80 11.20 -28.96
N ALA A 60 10.10 11.48 -28.88
CA ALA A 60 10.86 11.48 -27.63
C ALA A 60 10.29 12.44 -26.56
N SER A 61 9.85 13.63 -26.97
CA SER A 61 9.27 14.62 -26.04
C SER A 61 7.95 14.15 -25.42
N TRP A 62 7.12 13.44 -26.20
CA TRP A 62 5.86 12.89 -25.70
C TRP A 62 6.11 11.70 -24.76
N ALA A 63 7.02 10.79 -25.13
CA ALA A 63 7.39 9.68 -24.27
C ALA A 63 7.96 10.15 -22.92
N PHE A 64 8.81 11.17 -22.93
CA PHE A 64 9.34 11.79 -21.71
C PHE A 64 8.24 12.45 -20.86
N GLY A 65 7.29 13.17 -21.49
CA GLY A 65 6.14 13.74 -20.82
C GLY A 65 5.25 12.70 -20.13
N ILE A 66 4.97 11.59 -20.82
CA ILE A 66 4.20 10.45 -20.26
C ILE A 66 4.95 9.81 -19.09
N ALA A 67 6.27 9.64 -19.21
CA ALA A 67 7.11 9.09 -18.15
C ALA A 67 7.09 9.96 -16.89
N ILE A 68 7.20 11.30 -17.02
CA ILE A 68 7.08 12.23 -15.89
C ILE A 68 5.69 12.14 -15.27
N PHE A 69 4.64 12.16 -16.08
CA PHE A 69 3.27 12.06 -15.58
C PHE A 69 3.05 10.78 -14.79
N TYR A 70 3.55 9.64 -15.30
CA TYR A 70 3.51 8.37 -14.60
C TYR A 70 4.24 8.41 -13.25
N VAL A 71 5.42 9.04 -13.20
CA VAL A 71 6.18 9.23 -11.94
C VAL A 71 5.36 10.01 -10.91
N VAL A 72 4.69 11.09 -11.31
CA VAL A 72 3.83 11.89 -10.42
C VAL A 72 2.68 11.04 -9.87
N ILE A 73 1.98 10.30 -10.72
CA ILE A 73 0.86 9.43 -10.29
C ILE A 73 1.35 8.31 -9.37
N ALA A 74 2.52 7.73 -9.63
CA ALA A 74 3.12 6.71 -8.78
C ALA A 74 3.43 7.27 -7.38
N ILE A 75 4.02 8.47 -7.29
CA ILE A 75 4.28 9.14 -6.01
C ILE A 75 2.98 9.43 -5.26
N LEU A 76 1.97 10.00 -5.95
CA LEU A 76 0.66 10.27 -5.36
C LEU A 76 0.01 9.00 -4.81
N THR A 77 0.11 7.89 -5.53
CA THR A 77 -0.44 6.61 -5.10
C THR A 77 0.25 6.11 -3.82
N VAL A 78 1.58 6.19 -3.75
CA VAL A 78 2.33 5.85 -2.52
C VAL A 78 1.90 6.73 -1.35
N VAL A 79 1.75 8.04 -1.55
CA VAL A 79 1.30 8.97 -0.51
C VAL A 79 -0.12 8.63 -0.02
N VAL A 80 -1.05 8.35 -0.94
CA VAL A 80 -2.42 7.94 -0.59
C VAL A 80 -2.41 6.63 0.20
N LEU A 81 -1.61 5.64 -0.20
CA LEU A 81 -1.50 4.36 0.49
C LEU A 81 -0.89 4.51 1.89
N GLU A 82 0.13 5.34 2.06
CA GLU A 82 0.70 5.68 3.37
C GLU A 82 -0.33 6.40 4.25
N LEU A 83 -1.07 7.34 3.70
CA LEU A 83 -2.13 8.05 4.42
C LEU A 83 -3.24 7.09 4.85
N LEU A 84 -3.72 6.22 3.95
CA LEU A 84 -4.70 5.18 4.28
C LEU A 84 -4.18 4.22 5.34
N SER A 85 -2.91 3.82 5.26
CA SER A 85 -2.25 2.97 6.26
C SER A 85 -2.13 3.66 7.62
N TYR A 86 -1.83 4.95 7.64
CA TYR A 86 -1.76 5.77 8.84
C TYR A 86 -3.16 5.93 9.48
N LEU A 87 -4.17 6.26 8.68
CA LEU A 87 -5.56 6.36 9.14
C LEU A 87 -6.07 5.02 9.69
N ALA A 88 -5.77 3.91 9.00
CA ALA A 88 -6.10 2.56 9.45
C ALA A 88 -5.38 2.19 10.76
N SER A 89 -4.15 2.66 10.97
CA SER A 89 -3.42 2.44 12.23
C SER A 89 -3.99 3.23 13.42
N LYS A 90 -4.66 4.37 13.16
CA LYS A 90 -5.25 5.24 14.18
C LYS A 90 -6.71 4.90 14.52
N ALA A 91 -7.43 4.31 13.57
CA ALA A 91 -8.82 3.88 13.72
C ALA A 91 -9.11 2.84 14.83
N PRO A 92 -8.24 1.86 15.18
CA PRO A 92 -8.59 0.81 16.15
C PRO A 92 -8.69 1.31 17.60
N ASN A 93 -8.04 2.43 17.97
CA ASN A 93 -7.97 2.83 19.38
C ASN A 93 -9.24 3.52 19.90
N LYS A 94 -10.03 4.20 19.05
CA LYS A 94 -11.24 4.88 19.52
C LYS A 94 -12.44 3.92 19.61
N THR A 95 -12.62 3.04 18.63
CA THR A 95 -13.77 2.12 18.63
C THR A 95 -13.58 0.94 19.57
N SER A 96 -12.36 0.37 19.65
CA SER A 96 -12.05 -0.73 20.59
C SER A 96 -12.17 -0.29 22.06
N SER A 97 -11.68 0.90 22.40
CA SER A 97 -11.78 1.42 23.77
C SER A 97 -13.20 1.84 24.14
N MET A 98 -13.97 2.41 23.19
CA MET A 98 -15.40 2.70 23.42
C MET A 98 -16.22 1.41 23.56
N GLU A 99 -15.95 0.38 22.76
CA GLU A 99 -16.64 -0.91 22.87
C GLU A 99 -16.24 -1.66 24.16
N MET A 100 -14.96 -1.66 24.56
CA MET A 100 -14.52 -2.26 25.83
C MET A 100 -15.06 -1.52 27.05
N ARG A 101 -15.11 -0.18 27.05
CA ARG A 101 -15.69 0.60 28.15
C ARG A 101 -17.20 0.38 28.26
N ASN A 102 -17.89 0.30 27.13
CA ASN A 102 -19.32 0.03 27.07
C ASN A 102 -19.65 -1.43 27.48
N ARG A 103 -18.84 -2.42 27.05
CA ARG A 103 -18.94 -3.82 27.51
C ARG A 103 -18.63 -4.00 28.98
N ALA A 104 -17.72 -3.21 29.56
CA ALA A 104 -17.46 -3.25 31.00
C ALA A 104 -18.65 -2.72 31.82
N GLN A 105 -19.34 -1.69 31.33
CA GLN A 105 -20.54 -1.15 31.97
C GLN A 105 -21.78 -2.07 31.84
N HIS A 106 -21.93 -2.82 30.75
CA HIS A 106 -23.07 -3.73 30.54
C HIS A 106 -22.80 -5.20 30.91
N ARG A 107 -21.69 -5.49 31.60
CA ARG A 107 -21.32 -6.86 31.97
C ARG A 107 -22.11 -7.40 33.18
N PHE A 108 -22.78 -6.53 33.90
CA PHE A 108 -23.61 -6.85 35.05
C PHE A 108 -25.02 -6.35 34.75
N ASP A 109 -25.99 -7.27 34.75
CA ASP A 109 -27.40 -6.91 34.84
C ASP A 109 -27.69 -6.39 36.27
N ASP A 110 -28.77 -5.64 36.49
CA ASP A 110 -29.19 -5.17 37.83
C ASP A 110 -29.48 -6.35 38.80
N SER A 111 -29.61 -7.56 38.25
CA SER A 111 -29.74 -8.83 38.97
C SER A 111 -28.41 -9.50 39.33
N GLY A 112 -27.27 -8.90 39.00
CA GLY A 112 -25.94 -9.42 39.31
C GLY A 112 -25.41 -10.51 38.39
N ASN A 113 -26.11 -10.81 37.29
CA ASN A 113 -25.73 -11.85 36.34
C ASN A 113 -24.82 -11.33 35.21
N VAL A 114 -23.87 -12.16 34.80
CA VAL A 114 -22.92 -11.85 33.74
C VAL A 114 -23.56 -12.08 32.37
N ILE A 115 -23.85 -11.00 31.64
CA ILE A 115 -24.38 -11.11 30.27
C ILE A 115 -23.23 -11.44 29.31
N SER A 116 -23.15 -12.71 28.87
CA SER A 116 -22.23 -13.16 27.83
C SER A 116 -22.83 -12.92 26.44
N SER A 117 -22.76 -11.68 25.95
CA SER A 117 -23.11 -11.43 24.54
C SER A 117 -22.00 -11.99 23.62
N PRO A 118 -22.33 -12.77 22.58
CA PRO A 118 -21.34 -13.27 21.64
C PRO A 118 -20.66 -12.08 20.94
N PRO A 119 -19.37 -12.20 20.58
CA PRO A 119 -18.64 -11.12 19.96
C PRO A 119 -19.32 -10.72 18.64
N LYS A 120 -19.99 -9.56 18.61
CA LYS A 120 -20.43 -8.93 17.36
C LYS A 120 -19.18 -8.77 16.51
N THR A 121 -19.21 -9.36 15.32
CA THR A 121 -18.10 -9.32 14.37
C THR A 121 -17.76 -7.87 14.07
N VAL A 122 -16.64 -7.40 14.63
CA VAL A 122 -16.09 -6.07 14.41
C VAL A 122 -16.04 -5.83 12.90
N ASN A 123 -16.74 -4.77 12.50
CA ASN A 123 -17.00 -4.38 11.12
C ASN A 123 -15.73 -4.51 10.25
N LYS A 124 -15.66 -5.56 9.42
CA LYS A 124 -14.54 -5.81 8.50
C LYS A 124 -14.59 -4.84 7.31
N ARG A 125 -14.34 -3.55 7.50
CA ARG A 125 -13.98 -2.63 6.40
C ARG A 125 -12.94 -1.62 6.88
N PRO A 126 -11.76 -1.58 6.21
CA PRO A 126 -11.64 -0.94 4.89
C PRO A 126 -10.80 -1.72 3.86
N MET A 127 -10.76 -3.06 3.91
CA MET A 127 -9.89 -3.85 3.02
C MET A 127 -10.26 -3.72 1.52
N TYR A 128 -11.56 -3.59 1.20
CA TYR A 128 -12.03 -3.42 -0.18
C TYR A 128 -11.64 -2.08 -0.80
N GLY A 129 -11.57 -1.00 -0.01
CA GLY A 129 -11.17 0.32 -0.50
C GLY A 129 -9.71 0.35 -0.89
N THR A 130 -8.84 -0.20 -0.04
CA THR A 130 -7.40 -0.34 -0.35
C THR A 130 -7.17 -1.25 -1.56
N ALA A 131 -7.87 -2.39 -1.65
CA ALA A 131 -7.78 -3.28 -2.81
C ALA A 131 -8.25 -2.62 -4.11
N ALA A 132 -9.32 -1.80 -4.06
CA ALA A 132 -9.81 -1.07 -5.22
C ALA A 132 -8.80 -0.03 -5.73
N VAL A 133 -8.12 0.70 -4.83
CA VAL A 133 -7.06 1.65 -5.21
C VAL A 133 -5.92 0.93 -5.94
N TYR A 134 -5.48 -0.23 -5.43
CA TYR A 134 -4.47 -1.04 -6.11
C TYR A 134 -4.94 -1.51 -7.48
N PHE A 135 -6.17 -2.01 -7.59
CA PHE A 135 -6.72 -2.50 -8.86
C PHE A 135 -6.79 -1.39 -9.91
N ILE A 136 -7.27 -0.20 -9.54
CA ILE A 136 -7.35 0.96 -10.42
C ILE A 136 -5.94 1.39 -10.86
N PHE A 137 -4.98 1.44 -9.93
CA PHE A 137 -3.60 1.81 -10.24
C PHE A 137 -2.94 0.82 -11.20
N VAL A 138 -3.14 -0.49 -11.00
CA VAL A 138 -2.62 -1.52 -11.90
C VAL A 138 -3.22 -1.39 -13.30
N LEU A 139 -4.55 -1.21 -13.40
CA LEU A 139 -5.22 -1.02 -14.68
C LEU A 139 -4.68 0.23 -15.41
N PHE A 140 -4.53 1.33 -14.68
CA PHE A 140 -3.97 2.57 -15.22
C PHE A 140 -2.52 2.42 -15.69
N SER A 141 -1.68 1.73 -14.90
CA SER A 141 -0.29 1.43 -15.25
C SER A 141 -0.20 0.56 -16.51
N LEU A 142 -1.07 -0.44 -16.66
CA LEU A 142 -1.16 -1.26 -17.87
C LEU A 142 -1.54 -0.43 -19.10
N CYS A 143 -2.48 0.51 -18.98
CA CYS A 143 -2.82 1.42 -20.08
C CYS A 143 -1.63 2.27 -20.51
N ILE A 144 -0.88 2.86 -19.57
CA ILE A 144 0.31 3.65 -19.89
C ILE A 144 1.40 2.78 -20.52
N ALA A 145 1.64 1.58 -19.98
CA ALA A 145 2.61 0.65 -20.55
C ALA A 145 2.24 0.27 -21.99
N ALA A 146 0.96 0.00 -22.27
CA ALA A 146 0.49 -0.28 -23.62
C ALA A 146 0.69 0.91 -24.57
N LEU A 147 0.40 2.14 -24.11
CA LEU A 147 0.64 3.36 -24.89
C LEU A 147 2.12 3.53 -25.22
N LEU A 148 3.01 3.36 -24.24
CA LEU A 148 4.46 3.45 -24.45
C LEU A 148 4.95 2.36 -25.42
N ILE A 149 4.45 1.12 -25.31
CA ILE A 149 4.81 0.04 -26.24
C ILE A 149 4.39 0.37 -27.67
N VAL A 150 3.18 0.93 -27.86
CA VAL A 150 2.73 1.36 -29.19
C VAL A 150 3.66 2.43 -29.76
N MET A 151 4.04 3.42 -28.95
CA MET A 151 4.97 4.50 -29.36
C MET A 151 6.42 4.02 -29.60
N LEU A 152 6.75 2.81 -29.17
CA LEU A 152 8.05 2.14 -29.37
C LEU A 152 8.05 1.25 -30.64
N SER A 153 6.87 0.83 -31.10
CA SER A 153 6.70 -0.08 -32.24
C SER A 153 6.45 0.61 -33.59
N VAL A 154 6.35 1.94 -33.58
CA VAL A 154 6.15 2.81 -34.74
C VAL A 154 7.44 3.58 -34.99
#